data_AF-A0A931WC78-F1
#
_entry.id   AF-A0A931WC78-F1
#
_cell.length_a   1.000
_cell.length_b   1.000
_cell.length_c   1.000
_cell.angle_alpha   90.00
_cell.angle_beta   90.00
_cell.angle_gamma   90.00
#
_symmetry.space_group_name_H-M   'P 1'
#
loop_
_entity.id
_entity.type
_entity.pdbx_description
1 polymer ?
#
loop_
_entity_poly.entity_id
_entity_poly.type
_entity_poly.pdbx_seq_one_letter_code
_entity_poly.pdbx_strand_id
1 'polypeptide(L)'
;MNTRRQIIFIGFAFLVMLVWLIYTQFFMTDQLRRVIIEYGLDKIIHALGGAWVAALFLLHGEKKIFRLLVFTVLIAVLWEMGELLFDPEVQYFFARKKNLWLQDSLSDIASAFLGAIVYRFTQLEKAARPCR
;
A
#
# COMPACT_ATOMS: atom_id res chain seq x y z
N MET A 1 -13.71 16.98 -6.73
CA MET A 1 -12.35 16.38 -6.82
C MET A 1 -11.85 16.59 -8.23
N ASN A 2 -10.58 16.96 -8.43
CA ASN A 2 -10.03 17.15 -9.77
C ASN A 2 -9.60 15.79 -10.33
N THR A 3 -10.44 15.18 -11.17
CA THR A 3 -10.24 13.85 -11.77
C THR A 3 -8.86 13.72 -12.45
N ARG A 4 -8.37 14.77 -13.11
CA ARG A 4 -7.05 14.76 -13.76
C ARG A 4 -5.91 14.56 -12.76
N ARG A 5 -5.93 15.26 -11.62
CA ARG A 5 -4.89 15.12 -10.58
C ARG A 5 -4.91 13.73 -9.95
N GLN A 6 -6.09 13.16 -9.77
CA GLN A 6 -6.27 11.82 -9.24
C GLN A 6 -5.73 10.76 -10.20
N ILE A 7 -6.02 10.88 -11.49
CA ILE A 7 -5.47 10.00 -12.54
C ILE A 7 -3.94 10.10 -12.56
N ILE A 8 -3.38 11.31 -12.51
CA ILE A 8 -1.91 11.50 -12.44
C ILE A 8 -1.32 10.81 -11.21
N PHE A 9 -1.94 11.00 -10.04
CA PHE A 9 -1.50 10.33 -8.81
C PHE A 9 -1.56 8.80 -8.93
N ILE A 10 -2.65 8.25 -9.47
CA ILE A 10 -2.81 6.81 -9.68
C ILE A 10 -1.71 6.27 -10.59
N GLY A 11 -1.45 6.94 -11.71
CA GLY A 11 -0.39 6.55 -12.64
C GLY A 11 1.00 6.62 -12.00
N PHE A 12 1.29 7.68 -11.26
CA PHE A 12 2.56 7.85 -10.56
C PHE A 12 2.76 6.78 -9.46
N ALA A 13 1.77 6.60 -8.58
CA ALA A 13 1.86 5.62 -7.50
C ALA A 13 1.97 4.19 -8.06
N PHE A 14 1.23 3.86 -9.12
CA PHE A 14 1.39 2.59 -9.83
C PHE A 14 2.81 2.41 -10.37
N LEU A 15 3.39 3.42 -11.01
CA LEU A 15 4.74 3.36 -11.53
C LEU A 15 5.77 3.14 -10.42
N VAL A 16 5.64 3.84 -9.29
CA VAL A 16 6.54 3.66 -8.13
C VAL A 16 6.44 2.24 -7.58
N MET A 17 5.23 1.71 -7.39
CA MET A 17 5.03 0.32 -6.93
C MET A 17 5.57 -0.70 -7.94
N LEU A 18 5.41 -0.46 -9.23
CA LEU A 18 5.95 -1.33 -10.28
C LEU A 18 7.48 -1.34 -10.27
N VAL A 19 8.12 -0.17 -10.13
CA VAL A 19 9.58 -0.06 -10.00
C VAL A 19 10.06 -0.77 -8.74
N TRP A 20 9.36 -0.60 -7.61
CA TRP A 20 9.66 -1.32 -6.38
C TRP A 20 9.58 -2.83 -6.58
N LEU A 21 8.50 -3.34 -7.18
CA LEU A 21 8.33 -4.77 -7.46
C LEU A 21 9.46 -5.32 -8.34
N ILE A 22 9.80 -4.64 -9.44
CA ILE A 22 10.93 -5.03 -10.30
C ILE A 22 12.24 -5.01 -9.51
N TYR A 23 12.49 -3.98 -8.71
CA TYR A 23 13.67 -3.90 -7.85
C TYR A 23 13.75 -5.10 -6.90
N THR A 24 12.65 -5.42 -6.21
CA THR A 24 12.59 -6.51 -5.24
C THR A 24 12.80 -7.90 -5.82
N GLN A 25 12.40 -8.11 -7.09
CA GLN A 25 12.49 -9.39 -7.77
C GLN A 25 13.83 -9.62 -8.46
N PHE A 26 14.44 -8.57 -9.02
CA PHE A 26 15.63 -8.72 -9.87
C PHE A 26 16.93 -8.23 -9.24
N PHE A 27 16.85 -7.31 -8.27
CA PHE A 27 18.04 -6.61 -7.76
C PHE A 27 18.23 -6.74 -6.24
N MET A 28 17.17 -7.07 -5.49
CA MET A 28 17.25 -7.16 -4.04
C MET A 28 17.91 -8.45 -3.57
N THR A 29 18.98 -8.30 -2.80
CA THR A 29 19.68 -9.42 -2.15
C THR A 29 19.01 -9.80 -0.83
N ASP A 30 19.23 -11.03 -0.35
CA ASP A 30 18.70 -11.53 0.92
C ASP A 30 19.14 -10.71 2.14
N GLN A 31 20.33 -10.11 2.07
CA GLN A 31 20.84 -9.22 3.13
C GLN A 31 20.03 -7.93 3.17
N LEU A 32 19.79 -7.32 2.01
CA LEU A 32 19.01 -6.09 1.91
C LEU A 32 17.54 -6.33 2.29
N ARG A 33 16.96 -7.45 1.84
CA ARG A 33 15.59 -7.84 2.20
C ARG A 33 15.42 -7.96 3.71
N ARG A 34 16.38 -8.59 4.40
CA ARG A 34 16.38 -8.68 5.87
C ARG A 34 16.41 -7.31 6.54
N VAL A 35 17.26 -6.39 6.07
CA VAL A 35 17.31 -5.02 6.58
C VAL A 35 15.96 -4.31 6.37
N ILE A 36 15.36 -4.46 5.19
CA ILE A 36 14.05 -3.85 4.90
C ILE A 36 12.97 -4.36 5.85
N ILE A 37 12.88 -5.68 6.07
CA ILE A 37 11.89 -6.27 6.98
C ILE A 37 12.17 -5.86 8.43
N GLU A 38 13.42 -5.95 8.89
CA GLU A 38 13.80 -5.67 10.27
C GLU A 38 13.56 -4.20 10.67
N TYR A 39 13.81 -3.27 9.75
CA TYR A 39 13.60 -1.84 9.97
C TYR A 39 12.27 -1.30 9.41
N GLY A 40 11.45 -2.15 8.79
CA GLY A 40 10.17 -1.76 8.17
C GLY A 40 10.33 -0.64 7.12
N LEU A 41 11.29 -0.77 6.21
CA LEU A 41 11.57 0.30 5.24
C LEU A 41 10.55 0.32 4.08
N ASP A 42 9.92 -0.82 3.80
CA ASP A 42 8.90 -0.98 2.76
C ASP A 42 7.54 -0.41 3.15
N LYS A 43 7.33 -0.03 4.42
CA LYS A 43 6.05 0.54 4.92
C LYS A 43 5.64 1.81 4.18
N ILE A 44 6.59 2.57 3.64
CA ILE A 44 6.30 3.73 2.79
C ILE A 44 5.63 3.28 1.48
N ILE A 45 6.08 2.17 0.90
CA ILE A 45 5.51 1.62 -0.33
C ILE A 45 4.11 1.07 -0.06
N HIS A 46 3.90 0.40 1.08
CA HIS A 46 2.57 -0.06 1.49
C HIS A 46 1.60 1.08 1.75
N ALA A 47 2.04 2.15 2.42
CA ALA A 47 1.24 3.36 2.57
C ALA A 47 0.90 4.00 1.21
N LEU A 48 1.85 4.02 0.27
CA LEU A 48 1.58 4.48 -1.10
C LEU A 48 0.56 3.57 -1.81
N GLY A 49 0.64 2.25 -1.63
CA GLY A 49 -0.34 1.29 -2.14
C GLY A 49 -1.74 1.51 -1.57
N GLY A 50 -1.86 1.74 -0.27
CA GLY A 50 -3.12 2.11 0.36
C GLY A 50 -3.70 3.42 -0.16
N ALA A 51 -2.86 4.43 -0.36
CA ALA A 51 -3.26 5.69 -0.99
C ALA A 51 -3.72 5.50 -2.45
N TRP A 52 -3.06 4.60 -3.20
CA TRP A 52 -3.45 4.23 -4.57
C TRP A 52 -4.81 3.54 -4.62
N VAL A 53 -5.06 2.58 -3.72
CA VAL A 53 -6.37 1.93 -3.57
C VAL A 53 -7.45 2.96 -3.25
N ALA A 54 -7.18 3.89 -2.33
CA ALA A 54 -8.10 4.97 -2.00
C ALA A 54 -8.38 5.88 -3.19
N ALA A 55 -7.35 6.21 -3.97
CA ALA A 55 -7.51 6.99 -5.19
C ALA A 55 -8.40 6.27 -6.21
N LEU A 56 -8.21 4.97 -6.46
CA LEU A 56 -9.09 4.20 -7.35
C LEU A 56 -10.52 4.13 -6.82
N PHE A 57 -10.69 3.88 -5.52
CA PHE A 57 -12.00 3.79 -4.91
C PHE A 57 -12.81 5.10 -5.05
N LEU A 58 -12.15 6.25 -4.81
CA LEU A 58 -12.79 7.56 -4.94
C LEU A 58 -13.07 7.96 -6.40
N LEU A 59 -12.38 7.38 -7.40
CA LEU A 59 -12.71 7.62 -8.84
C LEU A 59 -14.12 7.15 -9.18
N HIS A 60 -14.60 6.10 -8.51
CA HIS A 60 -15.94 5.56 -8.69
C HIS A 60 -17.03 6.41 -8.01
N GLY A 61 -16.67 7.56 -7.43
CA GLY A 61 -17.62 8.51 -6.84
C GLY A 61 -18.13 8.13 -5.44
N GLU A 62 -17.69 7.01 -4.87
CA GLU A 62 -18.03 6.62 -3.50
C GLU A 62 -17.31 7.53 -2.49
N LYS A 63 -18.05 8.01 -1.48
CA LYS A 63 -17.57 8.99 -0.50
C LYS A 63 -17.57 8.45 0.93
N LYS A 64 -18.22 7.31 1.18
CA LYS A 64 -18.34 6.71 2.51
C LYS A 64 -16.99 6.19 2.99
N ILE A 65 -16.45 6.83 4.03
CA ILE A 65 -15.15 6.49 4.60
C ILE A 65 -15.10 5.03 5.08
N PHE A 66 -16.15 4.55 5.76
CA PHE A 66 -16.18 3.16 6.24
C PHE A 66 -16.00 2.13 5.11
N ARG A 67 -16.64 2.35 3.95
CA ARG A 67 -16.51 1.46 2.79
C ARG A 67 -15.10 1.50 2.20
N LEU A 68 -14.51 2.70 2.10
CA LEU A 68 -13.11 2.86 1.70
C LEU A 68 -12.18 2.07 2.63
N LEU A 69 -12.35 2.24 3.95
CA LEU A 69 -11.51 1.60 4.96
C LEU A 69 -11.60 0.07 4.89
N VAL A 70 -12.82 -0.47 4.83
CA VAL A 70 -13.03 -1.92 4.67
C VAL A 70 -12.40 -2.41 3.36
N PHE A 71 -12.61 -1.69 2.26
CA PHE A 71 -12.06 -2.06 0.97
C PHE A 71 -10.52 -2.05 0.97
N THR A 72 -9.89 -1.04 1.56
CA THR A 72 -8.42 -0.98 1.70
C THR A 72 -7.88 -2.15 2.51
N VAL A 73 -8.50 -2.48 3.65
CA VAL A 73 -8.06 -3.63 4.47
C VAL A 73 -8.20 -4.93 3.69
N LEU A 74 -9.32 -5.13 2.97
CA LEU A 74 -9.52 -6.34 2.16
C LEU A 74 -8.44 -6.46 1.07
N ILE A 75 -8.13 -5.38 0.36
CA ILE A 75 -7.08 -5.40 -0.68
C ILE A 75 -5.70 -5.66 -0.07
N ALA A 76 -5.37 -5.04 1.06
CA ALA A 76 -4.10 -5.27 1.74
C ALA A 76 -3.95 -6.74 2.19
N VAL A 77 -5.00 -7.31 2.81
CA VAL A 77 -5.00 -8.73 3.18
C VAL A 77 -4.86 -9.65 1.96
N LEU A 78 -5.56 -9.37 0.86
CA LEU A 78 -5.43 -10.15 -0.37
C LEU A 78 -4.02 -10.05 -0.97
N TRP A 79 -3.38 -8.89 -0.84
CA TRP A 79 -2.00 -8.68 -1.27
C TRP A 79 -1.02 -9.55 -0.46
N GLU A 80 -1.07 -9.48 0.87
CA GLU A 80 -0.26 -10.30 1.78
C GLU A 80 -0.45 -11.81 1.53
N MET A 81 -1.69 -12.23 1.28
CA MET A 81 -1.99 -13.61 0.88
C MET A 81 -1.42 -13.97 -0.48
N GLY A 82 -1.43 -13.03 -1.44
CA GLY A 82 -0.78 -13.19 -2.73
C GLY A 82 0.73 -13.39 -2.57
N GLU A 83 1.39 -12.54 -1.77
CA GLU A 83 2.82 -12.68 -1.48
C GLU A 83 3.14 -14.03 -0.81
N LEU A 84 2.35 -14.46 0.16
CA LEU A 84 2.51 -15.78 0.78
C LEU A 84 2.33 -16.93 -0.23
N LEU A 85 1.45 -16.80 -1.21
CA LEU A 85 1.19 -17.85 -2.19
C LEU A 85 2.22 -17.90 -3.33
N PHE A 86 2.83 -16.76 -3.67
CA PHE A 86 3.64 -16.63 -4.89
C PHE A 86 5.08 -16.17 -4.69
N ASP A 87 5.46 -15.60 -3.53
CA ASP A 87 6.85 -15.23 -3.22
C ASP A 87 7.51 -16.33 -2.36
N PRO A 88 8.49 -17.10 -2.90
CA PRO A 88 9.20 -18.15 -2.16
C PRO A 88 9.92 -17.65 -0.90
N GLU A 89 10.35 -16.39 -0.87
CA GLU A 89 10.99 -15.80 0.29
C GLU A 89 9.98 -15.58 1.41
N VAL A 90 8.79 -15.07 1.09
CA VAL A 90 7.71 -14.88 2.07
C VAL A 90 7.27 -16.24 2.63
N GLN A 91 7.19 -17.27 1.80
CA GLN A 91 6.95 -18.66 2.23
C GLN A 91 8.02 -19.16 3.20
N TYR A 92 9.30 -18.89 2.89
CA TYR A 92 10.42 -19.25 3.75
C TYR A 92 10.33 -18.54 5.13
N PHE A 93 10.07 -17.23 5.13
CA PHE A 93 9.89 -16.46 6.36
C PHE A 93 8.69 -16.93 7.17
N PHE A 94 7.56 -17.25 6.53
CA PHE A 94 6.40 -17.83 7.20
C PHE A 94 6.73 -19.16 7.87
N ALA A 95 7.45 -20.05 7.18
CA ALA A 95 7.80 -21.38 7.69
C ALA A 95 8.84 -21.36 8.81
N ARG A 96 9.81 -20.43 8.77
CA ARG A 96 10.96 -20.40 9.70
C ARG A 96 10.86 -19.33 10.79
N LYS A 97 10.14 -18.24 10.54
CA LYS A 97 10.04 -17.06 11.41
C LYS A 97 8.62 -16.50 11.44
N LYS A 98 7.63 -17.35 11.70
CA LYS A 98 6.19 -17.01 11.67
C LYS A 98 5.81 -15.73 12.43
N ASN A 99 6.39 -15.47 13.60
CA ASN A 99 6.10 -14.26 14.38
C ASN A 99 6.60 -12.99 13.68
N LEU A 100 7.78 -13.06 13.05
CA LEU A 100 8.32 -11.94 12.29
C LEU A 100 7.46 -11.65 11.07
N TRP A 101 7.07 -12.69 10.32
CA TRP A 101 6.13 -12.57 9.21
C TRP A 101 4.79 -11.95 9.65
N LEU A 102 4.22 -12.44 10.76
CA LEU A 102 2.93 -11.91 11.25
C LEU A 102 3.03 -10.43 11.61
N GLN A 103 4.10 -10.03 12.29
CA GLN A 103 4.32 -8.64 12.66
C GLN A 103 4.49 -7.76 11.41
N ASP A 104 5.24 -8.24 10.43
CA ASP A 104 5.49 -7.58 9.15
C ASP A 104 4.16 -7.34 8.40
N SER A 105 3.42 -8.41 8.10
CA SER A 105 2.13 -8.33 7.40
C SER A 105 1.10 -7.44 8.12
N LEU A 106 1.04 -7.49 9.46
CA LEU A 106 0.15 -6.60 10.22
C LEU A 106 0.57 -5.14 10.07
N SER A 107 1.87 -4.86 10.08
CA SER A 107 2.39 -3.51 9.90
C SER A 107 2.21 -3.00 8.46
N ASP A 108 2.19 -3.89 7.46
CA ASP A 108 1.88 -3.56 6.07
C ASP A 108 0.43 -3.18 5.85
N ILE A 109 -0.48 -4.00 6.40
CA ILE A 109 -1.91 -3.68 6.41
C ILE A 109 -2.16 -2.34 7.13
N ALA A 110 -1.52 -2.12 8.28
CA ALA A 110 -1.63 -0.86 9.01
C ALA A 110 -1.08 0.33 8.19
N SER A 111 0.05 0.15 7.51
CA SER A 111 0.66 1.19 6.67
C SER A 111 -0.23 1.54 5.48
N ALA A 112 -0.77 0.53 4.78
CA ALA A 112 -1.74 0.74 3.72
C ALA A 112 -3.00 1.46 4.22
N PHE A 113 -3.50 1.08 5.39
CA PHE A 113 -4.64 1.74 6.02
C PHE A 113 -4.36 3.23 6.30
N LEU A 114 -3.21 3.55 6.88
CA LEU A 114 -2.78 4.93 7.12
C LEU A 114 -2.66 5.72 5.82
N GLY A 115 -2.06 5.13 4.79
CA GLY A 115 -1.94 5.74 3.47
C GLY A 115 -3.30 6.09 2.84
N ALA A 116 -4.27 5.18 2.93
CA ALA A 116 -5.63 5.42 2.45
C ALA A 116 -6.32 6.57 3.20
N ILE A 117 -6.17 6.61 4.53
CA ILE A 117 -6.71 7.68 5.38
C ILE A 117 -6.09 9.03 5.03
N VAL A 118 -4.75 9.11 4.99
CA VAL A 118 -4.03 10.34 4.65
C VAL A 118 -4.46 10.83 3.28
N TYR A 119 -4.52 9.95 2.29
CA TYR A 119 -5.01 10.30 0.96
C TYR A 119 -6.42 10.88 1.02
N ARG A 120 -7.35 10.22 1.71
CA ARG A 120 -8.74 10.69 1.84
C ARG A 120 -8.82 12.09 2.43
N PHE A 121 -8.11 12.36 3.53
CA PHE A 121 -8.12 13.67 4.18
C PHE A 121 -7.50 14.77 3.30
N THR A 122 -6.41 14.49 2.58
CA THR A 122 -5.81 15.46 1.66
C THR A 122 -6.74 15.85 0.51
N GLN A 123 -7.68 14.96 0.12
CA GLN A 123 -8.72 15.30 -0.87
C GLN A 123 -9.86 16.13 -0.27
N LEU A 124 -10.21 15.90 1.00
CA LEU A 124 -11.27 16.64 1.70
C LEU A 124 -10.85 18.09 1.99
N GLU A 125 -9.63 18.32 2.48
CA GLU A 125 -9.11 19.68 2.70
C GLU A 125 -9.09 20.50 1.40
N LYS A 126 -8.74 19.87 0.28
CA LYS A 126 -8.72 20.53 -1.03
C LYS A 126 -10.13 20.84 -1.56
N ALA A 127 -11.15 20.08 -1.14
CA ALA A 127 -12.53 20.39 -1.45
C ALA A 127 -13.10 21.52 -0.58
N ALA A 128 -12.56 21.71 0.63
CA ALA A 128 -13.00 22.73 1.59
C ALA A 128 -12.35 24.11 1.39
N ARG A 129 -11.26 24.23 0.61
CA ARG A 129 -10.67 25.53 0.24
C ARG A 129 -11.42 26.10 -0.98
N PRO A 130 -12.28 27.12 -0.83
CA PRO A 130 -12.86 27.79 -1.99
C PRO A 130 -11.73 28.42 -2.81
N CYS A 131 -11.83 28.31 -4.13
CA CYS A 131 -10.92 28.97 -5.07
C CYS A 131 -10.82 30.46 -4.69
N ARG A 132 -9.62 30.90 -4.32
CA ARG A 132 -9.25 32.32 -4.34
C ARG A 132 -8.64 32.64 -5.69
#